data_AF-A0A519CQB2-F1
#
_entry.id   AF-A0A519CQB2-F1
#
_cell.length_a   1.000
_cell.length_b   1.000
_cell.length_c   1.000
_cell.angle_alpha   90.00
_cell.angle_beta   90.00
_cell.angle_gamma   90.00
#
_symmetry.space_group_name_H-M   'P 1'
#
loop_
_entity.id
_entity.type
_entity.pdbx_description
1 polymer ?
#
loop_
_entity_poly.entity_id
_entity_poly.type
_entity_poly.pdbx_seq_one_letter_code
_entity_poly.pdbx_strand_id
1 'polypeptide(L)'
;MDPIQMNQMYWVSDSVSDGLGEPTGGLNYSHTSGCSETIGAGQTLYYCIQGGNAMDGDHPVYLRTTSQPFSMKLLDIIDAYISNPDQQSVLDVVTESHLRALMNTGFGIETSLSADFLSAVIPEDLPPSELTLEIILPTWIQTMDGGDRIILTDTISGNDDTNVSFTGTDPFDWRHDITNADGDVICTSQQATCIGTSLLIDATQFNLHEWKQAISFEFALEAEMSVHRIGIPQPRMDGISGSTKVTLEALPSDLIRLGLSITELMDEPYTISDIRLCDPNTTQLEVCDESLDLVFTPLGIETFVSSYGELITQFIRQNIEKSLTDEGANSAFGKVDMSAFSIKTSISGLGGYDGEMSDATGLTFNIEIPRVKFMLDLQTPFGELMDGNTENVKLDLVTSRMNNLIMTPLATAASSLTKGLVNGIFTGNGITLPDTSTNAQEVNTGLINSTIDEEFQLAITGPITVILPKGLSFVDATSTAGNLDISEIDGRQKIVYTIPPGEFEDTISFRFNISWLYILMQFWVYPMVLLLVLFLVGRKIRKRRKRKKGAKKAKKARDSAEMKGQIGDDEFADLAGFHSPAIHGDQEIFQTYDSTIEVDAGPLSYVDDEGKFS
;
A
#
# COMPACT_ATOMS: atom_id res chain seq x y z
N MET A 1 -11.04 10.25 -47.70
CA MET A 1 -9.96 9.49 -48.36
C MET A 1 -10.00 9.80 -49.84
N ASP A 2 -8.85 10.08 -50.44
CA ASP A 2 -8.74 10.21 -51.89
C ASP A 2 -8.96 8.82 -52.55
N PRO A 3 -9.62 8.76 -53.71
CA PRO A 3 -9.86 7.48 -54.39
C PRO A 3 -8.53 6.84 -54.83
N ILE A 4 -8.40 5.53 -54.61
CA ILE A 4 -7.24 4.74 -55.07
C ILE A 4 -7.17 4.81 -56.60
N GLN A 5 -6.05 5.31 -57.13
CA GLN A 5 -5.83 5.38 -58.57
C GLN A 5 -5.09 4.16 -59.07
N MET A 6 -5.75 3.36 -59.91
CA MET A 6 -5.16 2.24 -60.60
C MET A 6 -4.40 2.70 -61.85
N ASN A 7 -3.26 2.09 -62.15
CA ASN A 7 -2.55 2.31 -63.40
C ASN A 7 -3.39 1.80 -64.59
N GLN A 8 -3.03 2.22 -65.80
CA GLN A 8 -3.69 1.74 -67.01
C GLN A 8 -3.54 0.22 -67.13
N MET A 9 -4.66 -0.47 -67.35
CA MET A 9 -4.67 -1.92 -67.58
C MET A 9 -3.86 -2.29 -68.82
N TYR A 10 -3.13 -3.39 -68.73
CA TYR A 10 -2.36 -3.95 -69.85
C TYR A 10 -2.60 -5.45 -69.98
N TRP A 11 -2.47 -5.95 -71.21
CA TRP A 11 -2.54 -7.37 -71.49
C TRP A 11 -1.22 -8.05 -71.12
N VAL A 12 -1.32 -9.12 -70.34
CA VAL A 12 -0.15 -9.87 -69.91
C VAL A 12 0.38 -10.69 -71.09
N SER A 13 1.68 -10.53 -71.36
CA SER A 13 2.32 -11.21 -72.48
C SER A 13 2.58 -12.69 -72.17
N ASP A 14 3.10 -13.00 -71.00
CA ASP A 14 3.36 -14.36 -70.50
C ASP A 14 3.18 -14.34 -68.98
N SER A 15 2.28 -15.18 -68.47
CA SER A 15 1.84 -15.13 -67.07
C SER A 15 2.97 -15.38 -66.09
N VAL A 16 3.87 -16.31 -66.39
CA VAL A 16 5.02 -16.66 -65.53
C VAL A 16 6.02 -15.50 -65.45
N SER A 17 6.32 -14.88 -66.59
CA SER A 17 7.23 -13.72 -66.65
C SER A 17 6.69 -12.49 -65.90
N ASP A 18 5.37 -12.36 -65.83
CA ASP A 18 4.66 -11.30 -65.13
C ASP A 18 4.48 -11.62 -63.62
N GLY A 19 4.89 -12.81 -63.19
CA GLY A 19 4.78 -13.25 -61.79
C GLY A 19 3.37 -13.68 -61.39
N LEU A 20 2.52 -14.04 -62.34
CA LEU A 20 1.24 -14.73 -62.09
C LEU A 20 1.49 -16.23 -61.92
N GLY A 21 0.71 -16.87 -61.06
CA GLY A 21 0.79 -18.31 -60.79
C GLY A 21 0.21 -19.18 -61.92
N GLU A 22 -0.26 -20.37 -61.56
CA GLU A 22 -1.03 -21.23 -62.47
C GLU A 22 -2.49 -20.75 -62.55
N PRO A 23 -3.19 -20.95 -63.68
CA PRO A 23 -2.72 -21.61 -64.89
C PRO A 23 -1.77 -20.76 -65.75
N THR A 24 -0.77 -21.40 -66.37
CA THR A 24 0.08 -20.69 -67.35
C THR A 24 -0.73 -20.15 -68.54
N GLY A 25 -0.47 -18.91 -68.95
CA GLY A 25 -1.24 -18.23 -70.00
C GLY A 25 -0.65 -16.89 -70.45
N GLY A 26 -1.46 -16.05 -71.08
CA GLY A 26 -1.04 -14.75 -71.66
C GLY A 26 -1.01 -14.73 -73.19
N LEU A 27 -0.87 -13.53 -73.78
CA LEU A 27 -0.96 -13.32 -75.23
C LEU A 27 0.10 -14.09 -76.05
N ASN A 28 1.26 -14.37 -75.46
CA ASN A 28 2.38 -15.06 -76.09
C ASN A 28 2.56 -16.49 -75.57
N TYR A 29 1.57 -17.04 -74.85
CA TYR A 29 1.61 -18.42 -74.41
C TYR A 29 1.67 -19.36 -75.62
N SER A 30 2.59 -20.34 -75.60
CA SER A 30 2.78 -21.27 -76.72
C SER A 30 2.13 -22.61 -76.43
N HIS A 31 1.06 -22.95 -77.15
CA HIS A 31 0.40 -24.25 -77.03
C HIS A 31 1.26 -25.36 -77.66
N THR A 32 1.72 -26.31 -76.84
CA THR A 32 2.51 -27.48 -77.30
C THR A 32 1.73 -28.79 -77.28
N SER A 33 0.56 -28.83 -76.65
CA SER A 33 -0.30 -30.00 -76.51
C SER A 33 -1.78 -29.59 -76.55
N GLY A 34 -2.68 -30.51 -76.89
CA GLY A 34 -4.14 -30.28 -76.88
C GLY A 34 -4.72 -29.67 -78.16
N CYS A 35 -3.88 -29.05 -79.01
CA CYS A 35 -4.28 -28.47 -80.30
C CYS A 35 -4.04 -29.43 -81.48
N SER A 36 -5.01 -29.53 -82.40
CA SER A 36 -4.94 -30.40 -83.58
C SER A 36 -4.65 -29.65 -84.89
N GLU A 37 -4.27 -28.38 -84.78
CA GLU A 37 -3.98 -27.53 -85.93
C GLU A 37 -2.61 -27.83 -86.53
N THR A 38 -2.55 -27.87 -87.86
CA THR A 38 -1.28 -27.95 -88.59
C THR A 38 -0.67 -26.56 -88.75
N ILE A 39 0.39 -26.29 -87.99
CA ILE A 39 1.22 -25.09 -88.09
C ILE A 39 2.33 -25.23 -89.14
N GLY A 40 2.66 -24.13 -89.83
CA GLY A 40 3.80 -24.09 -90.75
C GLY A 40 5.14 -24.17 -90.01
N ALA A 41 6.20 -24.63 -90.68
CA ALA A 41 7.53 -24.72 -90.08
C ALA A 41 8.02 -23.35 -89.57
N GLY A 42 8.35 -23.26 -88.28
CA GLY A 42 8.85 -22.05 -87.64
C GLY A 42 7.77 -21.09 -87.11
N GLN A 43 6.50 -21.48 -87.11
CA GLN A 43 5.41 -20.71 -86.49
C GLN A 43 5.10 -21.24 -85.09
N THR A 44 4.78 -20.35 -84.16
CA THR A 44 4.34 -20.68 -82.80
C THR A 44 2.83 -20.55 -82.73
N LEU A 45 2.16 -21.52 -82.08
CA LEU A 45 0.72 -21.51 -81.90
C LEU A 45 0.36 -20.78 -80.60
N TYR A 46 -0.09 -19.53 -80.73
CA TYR A 46 -0.44 -18.69 -79.58
C TYR A 46 -1.90 -18.81 -79.11
N TYR A 47 -2.75 -19.45 -79.91
CA TYR A 47 -4.15 -19.69 -79.57
C TYR A 47 -4.61 -21.00 -80.20
N CYS A 48 -5.45 -21.74 -79.50
CA CYS A 48 -5.99 -23.03 -79.93
C CYS A 48 -7.45 -22.87 -80.39
N ILE A 49 -7.77 -23.14 -81.65
CA ILE A 49 -9.12 -23.11 -82.25
C ILE A 49 -9.65 -24.51 -82.66
N GLN A 50 -8.80 -25.53 -82.74
CA GLN A 50 -9.19 -26.92 -82.99
C GLN A 50 -8.38 -27.88 -82.10
N GLY A 51 -9.04 -28.89 -81.55
CA GLY A 51 -8.43 -29.88 -80.67
C GLY A 51 -9.24 -30.08 -79.39
N GLY A 52 -8.68 -30.85 -78.44
CA GLY A 52 -9.29 -31.05 -77.13
C GLY A 52 -9.31 -29.77 -76.29
N ASN A 53 -8.32 -28.89 -76.51
CA ASN A 53 -8.13 -27.66 -75.75
C ASN A 53 -8.46 -26.39 -76.55
N ALA A 54 -9.32 -26.53 -77.56
CA ALA A 54 -9.70 -25.42 -78.42
C ALA A 54 -10.55 -24.40 -77.66
N MET A 55 -10.01 -23.19 -77.48
CA MET A 55 -10.65 -22.06 -76.81
C MET A 55 -11.17 -22.43 -75.40
N ASP A 56 -10.50 -23.35 -74.72
CA ASP A 56 -10.85 -23.72 -73.34
C ASP A 56 -10.26 -22.72 -72.33
N GLY A 57 -10.54 -22.94 -71.04
CA GLY A 57 -10.06 -22.11 -69.95
C GLY A 57 -8.68 -22.51 -69.41
N ASP A 58 -8.01 -23.50 -70.01
CA ASP A 58 -6.80 -24.10 -69.45
C ASP A 58 -5.59 -23.15 -69.54
N HIS A 59 -5.58 -22.24 -70.51
CA HIS A 59 -4.52 -21.24 -70.74
C HIS A 59 -5.13 -19.85 -71.03
N PRO A 60 -5.56 -19.12 -69.98
CA PRO A 60 -6.31 -17.89 -70.16
C PRO A 60 -5.43 -16.70 -70.60
N VAL A 61 -6.09 -15.67 -71.13
CA VAL A 61 -5.47 -14.37 -71.39
C VAL A 61 -5.74 -13.45 -70.21
N TYR A 62 -4.69 -12.90 -69.61
CA TYR A 62 -4.79 -12.04 -68.43
C TYR A 62 -4.77 -10.56 -68.78
N LEU A 63 -5.55 -9.79 -68.03
CA LEU A 63 -5.50 -8.34 -67.99
C LEU A 63 -5.08 -7.91 -66.58
N ARG A 64 -4.03 -7.09 -66.46
CA ARG A 64 -3.47 -6.69 -65.17
C ARG A 64 -3.43 -5.17 -65.02
N THR A 65 -3.65 -4.72 -63.80
CA THR A 65 -3.38 -3.35 -63.36
C THR A 65 -2.82 -3.38 -61.94
N THR A 66 -2.04 -2.37 -61.57
CA THR A 66 -1.46 -2.16 -60.25
C THR A 66 -1.66 -0.69 -59.85
N SER A 67 -1.81 -0.39 -58.56
CA SER A 67 -1.78 0.99 -58.07
C SER A 67 -0.34 1.40 -57.70
N GLN A 68 -0.11 2.69 -57.54
CA GLN A 68 1.06 3.18 -56.80
C GLN A 68 0.79 3.08 -55.29
N PRO A 69 1.82 2.90 -54.44
CA PRO A 69 1.64 2.95 -52.99
C PRO A 69 0.98 4.27 -52.58
N PHE A 70 -0.04 4.18 -51.75
CA PHE A 70 -0.75 5.33 -51.20
C PHE A 70 -0.67 5.30 -49.68
N SER A 71 -0.55 6.47 -49.08
CA SER A 71 -0.41 6.60 -47.63
C SER A 71 -1.76 6.43 -46.95
N MET A 72 -1.84 5.51 -45.99
CA MET A 72 -2.94 5.42 -45.03
C MET A 72 -2.37 5.61 -43.63
N LYS A 73 -3.02 6.42 -42.80
CA LYS A 73 -2.65 6.51 -41.38
C LYS A 73 -3.40 5.42 -40.63
N LEU A 74 -2.68 4.69 -39.78
CA LEU A 74 -3.30 3.66 -38.94
C LEU A 74 -4.38 4.24 -38.02
N LEU A 75 -4.17 5.46 -37.50
CA LEU A 75 -5.17 6.18 -36.70
C LEU A 75 -6.47 6.41 -37.47
N ASP A 76 -6.40 6.80 -38.74
CA ASP A 76 -7.59 7.03 -39.57
C ASP A 76 -8.36 5.72 -39.80
N ILE A 77 -7.67 4.57 -39.84
CA ILE A 77 -8.29 3.24 -39.94
C ILE A 77 -8.97 2.90 -38.62
N ILE A 78 -8.28 3.06 -37.49
CA ILE A 78 -8.84 2.78 -36.15
C ILE A 78 -10.07 3.64 -35.86
N ASP A 79 -9.98 4.95 -36.16
CA ASP A 79 -11.07 5.91 -35.99
C ASP A 79 -12.31 5.52 -36.81
N ALA A 80 -12.12 5.07 -38.06
CA ALA A 80 -13.22 4.61 -38.91
C ALA A 80 -13.98 3.39 -38.34
N TYR A 81 -13.36 2.60 -37.46
CA TYR A 81 -13.98 1.42 -36.82
C TYR A 81 -14.57 1.72 -35.43
N ILE A 82 -14.22 2.83 -34.79
CA ILE A 82 -14.68 3.17 -33.44
C ILE A 82 -15.95 4.04 -33.49
N SER A 83 -17.08 3.45 -33.06
CA SER A 83 -18.39 4.12 -33.08
C SER A 83 -18.80 4.77 -31.74
N ASN A 84 -18.03 4.58 -30.67
CA ASN A 84 -18.36 5.10 -29.34
C ASN A 84 -17.76 6.50 -29.14
N PRO A 85 -18.56 7.54 -28.83
CA PRO A 85 -18.07 8.90 -28.61
C PRO A 85 -17.01 9.01 -27.48
N ASP A 86 -17.12 8.21 -26.42
CA ASP A 86 -16.15 8.23 -25.31
C ASP A 86 -14.78 7.66 -25.72
N GLN A 87 -14.75 6.79 -26.74
CA GLN A 87 -13.52 6.24 -27.29
C GLN A 87 -12.91 7.18 -28.33
N GLN A 88 -13.74 7.98 -29.03
CA GLN A 88 -13.29 8.97 -30.00
C GLN A 88 -12.49 10.11 -29.34
N SER A 89 -12.91 10.58 -28.16
CA SER A 89 -12.20 11.65 -27.43
C SER A 89 -10.77 11.26 -27.03
N VAL A 90 -10.51 9.97 -26.77
CA VAL A 90 -9.17 9.45 -26.52
C VAL A 90 -8.35 9.46 -27.81
N LEU A 91 -8.92 9.04 -28.95
CA LEU A 91 -8.23 9.01 -30.23
C LEU A 91 -7.83 10.40 -30.73
N ASP A 92 -8.62 11.43 -30.41
CA ASP A 92 -8.35 12.83 -30.80
C ASP A 92 -6.98 13.33 -30.28
N VAL A 93 -6.54 12.82 -29.12
CA VAL A 93 -5.27 13.21 -28.48
C VAL A 93 -4.14 12.19 -28.69
N VAL A 94 -4.47 10.99 -29.18
CA VAL A 94 -3.49 9.92 -29.42
C VAL A 94 -2.64 10.25 -30.64
N THR A 95 -1.32 10.15 -30.46
CA THR A 95 -0.35 10.36 -31.54
C THR A 95 0.23 9.03 -32.01
N GLU A 96 0.93 9.05 -33.15
CA GLU A 96 1.70 7.89 -33.63
C GLU A 96 2.72 7.41 -32.58
N SER A 97 3.30 8.33 -31.81
CA SER A 97 4.25 7.96 -30.74
C SER A 97 3.58 7.17 -29.61
N HIS A 98 2.32 7.48 -29.28
CA HIS A 98 1.55 6.73 -28.29
C HIS A 98 1.18 5.34 -28.80
N LEU A 99 0.80 5.21 -30.08
CA LEU A 99 0.55 3.90 -30.68
C LEU A 99 1.81 3.05 -30.76
N ARG A 100 2.95 3.65 -31.11
CA ARG A 100 4.24 2.98 -31.10
C ARG A 100 4.58 2.43 -29.73
N ALA A 101 4.41 3.26 -28.69
CA ALA A 101 4.60 2.86 -27.30
C ALA A 101 3.70 1.66 -26.94
N LEU A 102 2.41 1.73 -27.27
CA LEU A 102 1.46 0.65 -27.04
C LEU A 102 1.88 -0.65 -27.74
N MET A 103 2.26 -0.61 -29.01
CA MET A 103 2.72 -1.80 -29.75
C MET A 103 3.99 -2.40 -29.12
N ASN A 104 4.88 -1.55 -28.61
CA ASN A 104 6.10 -1.96 -27.91
C ASN A 104 5.84 -2.48 -26.48
N THR A 105 4.61 -2.59 -26.00
CA THR A 105 4.29 -3.30 -24.74
C THR A 105 4.40 -4.82 -24.84
N GLY A 106 4.65 -5.35 -26.04
CA GLY A 106 4.40 -6.77 -26.36
C GLY A 106 2.97 -7.02 -26.82
N PHE A 107 2.21 -5.96 -27.11
CA PHE A 107 0.91 -6.06 -27.74
C PHE A 107 1.05 -6.60 -29.17
N GLY A 108 0.27 -7.63 -29.48
CA GLY A 108 0.21 -8.21 -30.80
C GLY A 108 -1.22 -8.60 -31.15
N ILE A 109 -1.54 -8.49 -32.43
CA ILE A 109 -2.83 -8.90 -32.99
C ILE A 109 -2.56 -9.93 -34.07
N GLU A 110 -3.32 -11.03 -34.02
CA GLU A 110 -3.38 -12.04 -35.07
C GLU A 110 -4.86 -12.25 -35.42
N THR A 111 -5.26 -12.01 -36.65
CA THR A 111 -6.64 -12.15 -37.10
C THR A 111 -6.70 -12.75 -38.49
N SER A 112 -7.75 -13.52 -38.75
CA SER A 112 -8.07 -14.01 -40.08
C SER A 112 -9.29 -13.25 -40.59
N LEU A 113 -9.11 -12.49 -41.68
CA LEU A 113 -10.21 -11.80 -42.35
C LEU A 113 -11.03 -12.82 -43.15
N SER A 114 -12.35 -12.63 -43.24
CA SER A 114 -13.19 -13.51 -44.07
C SER A 114 -12.82 -13.38 -45.54
N ALA A 115 -12.94 -14.46 -46.32
CA ALA A 115 -12.77 -14.44 -47.79
C ALA A 115 -13.67 -13.39 -48.48
N ASP A 116 -14.82 -13.08 -47.87
CA ASP A 116 -15.75 -12.04 -48.33
C ASP A 116 -15.16 -10.61 -48.28
N PHE A 117 -14.09 -10.38 -47.51
CA PHE A 117 -13.50 -9.04 -47.33
C PHE A 117 -12.88 -8.49 -48.62
N LEU A 118 -12.09 -9.32 -49.32
CA LEU A 118 -11.44 -8.92 -50.57
C LEU A 118 -12.41 -9.00 -51.75
N SER A 119 -13.26 -10.03 -51.79
CA SER A 119 -14.23 -10.22 -52.87
C SER A 119 -15.32 -9.13 -52.88
N ALA A 120 -15.69 -8.56 -51.73
CA ALA A 120 -16.62 -7.42 -51.67
C ALA A 120 -16.08 -6.14 -52.34
N VAL A 121 -14.76 -6.03 -52.54
CA VAL A 121 -14.13 -4.90 -53.25
C VAL A 121 -14.20 -5.10 -54.77
N ILE A 122 -14.29 -6.34 -55.24
CA ILE A 122 -14.35 -6.69 -56.66
C ILE A 122 -15.77 -6.43 -57.19
N PRO A 123 -15.97 -5.51 -58.15
CA PRO A 123 -17.29 -5.28 -58.74
C PRO A 123 -17.83 -6.53 -59.44
N GLU A 124 -19.14 -6.78 -59.31
CA GLU A 124 -19.82 -7.93 -59.94
C GLU A 124 -19.71 -7.94 -61.48
N ASP A 125 -19.45 -6.79 -62.10
CA ASP A 125 -19.32 -6.64 -63.56
C ASP A 125 -17.95 -7.05 -64.11
N LEU A 126 -16.98 -7.39 -63.25
CA LEU A 126 -15.67 -7.88 -63.68
C LEU A 126 -15.71 -9.39 -64.00
N PRO A 127 -14.94 -9.85 -65.02
CA PRO A 127 -14.72 -11.28 -65.22
C PRO A 127 -14.00 -11.88 -63.98
N PRO A 128 -13.88 -13.24 -63.88
CA PRO A 128 -13.12 -13.87 -62.79
C PRO A 128 -11.78 -13.16 -62.59
N SER A 129 -11.60 -12.58 -61.41
CA SER A 129 -10.51 -11.65 -61.10
C SER A 129 -9.79 -12.11 -59.85
N GLU A 130 -8.48 -11.89 -59.82
CA GLU A 130 -7.66 -12.07 -58.63
C GLU A 130 -7.33 -10.69 -58.06
N LEU A 131 -7.32 -10.58 -56.74
CA LEU A 131 -6.97 -9.35 -56.03
C LEU A 131 -5.85 -9.64 -55.05
N THR A 132 -4.78 -8.85 -55.12
CA THR A 132 -3.70 -8.85 -54.13
C THR A 132 -3.61 -7.47 -53.50
N LEU A 133 -3.77 -7.42 -52.18
CA LEU A 133 -3.58 -6.22 -51.38
C LEU A 133 -2.27 -6.35 -50.59
N GLU A 134 -1.32 -5.46 -50.88
CA GLU A 134 -0.04 -5.37 -50.14
C GLU A 134 -0.09 -4.14 -49.21
N ILE A 135 0.01 -4.40 -47.91
CA ILE A 135 0.07 -3.36 -46.88
C ILE A 135 1.51 -3.26 -46.40
N ILE A 136 2.15 -2.11 -46.66
CA ILE A 136 3.49 -1.81 -46.16
C ILE A 136 3.35 -1.27 -44.74
N LEU A 137 3.95 -1.96 -43.77
CA LEU A 137 3.89 -1.58 -42.36
C LEU A 137 4.84 -0.40 -42.07
N PRO A 138 4.49 0.50 -41.14
CA PRO A 138 5.38 1.55 -40.71
C PRO A 138 6.59 0.96 -39.96
N THR A 139 7.72 1.67 -39.92
CA THR A 139 9.00 1.17 -39.35
C THR A 139 8.99 0.75 -37.87
N TRP A 140 7.89 1.00 -37.15
CA TRP A 140 7.71 0.66 -35.75
C TRP A 140 6.70 -0.49 -35.53
N ILE A 141 6.12 -1.02 -36.61
CA ILE A 141 5.30 -2.23 -36.62
C ILE A 141 5.98 -3.26 -37.53
N GLN A 142 5.90 -4.52 -37.15
CA GLN A 142 6.28 -5.66 -37.98
C GLN A 142 5.22 -6.75 -37.88
N THR A 143 5.18 -7.65 -38.85
CA THR A 143 4.41 -8.91 -38.72
C THR A 143 5.00 -9.75 -37.59
N MET A 144 4.21 -10.69 -37.04
CA MET A 144 4.72 -11.56 -35.96
C MET A 144 5.91 -12.43 -36.41
N ASP A 145 6.06 -12.67 -37.71
CA ASP A 145 7.19 -13.39 -38.32
C ASP A 145 8.39 -12.46 -38.67
N GLY A 146 8.32 -11.17 -38.34
CA GLY A 146 9.39 -10.19 -38.56
C GLY A 146 9.43 -9.55 -39.96
N GLY A 147 8.41 -9.79 -40.79
CA GLY A 147 8.22 -9.11 -42.08
C GLY A 147 7.70 -7.68 -41.94
N ASP A 148 7.98 -6.83 -42.92
CA ASP A 148 7.55 -5.42 -43.01
C ASP A 148 6.25 -5.21 -43.79
N ARG A 149 5.62 -6.29 -44.25
CA ARG A 149 4.47 -6.27 -45.16
C ARG A 149 3.45 -7.33 -44.81
N ILE A 150 2.17 -6.99 -44.99
CA ILE A 150 1.05 -7.93 -44.93
C ILE A 150 0.51 -8.07 -46.36
N ILE A 151 0.42 -9.31 -46.83
CA ILE A 151 -0.04 -9.63 -48.19
C ILE A 151 -1.34 -10.41 -48.05
N LEU A 152 -2.42 -9.86 -48.60
CA LEU A 152 -3.72 -10.52 -48.64
C LEU A 152 -4.05 -10.85 -50.09
N THR A 153 -4.45 -12.09 -50.35
CA THR A 153 -4.74 -12.58 -51.70
C THR A 153 -6.11 -13.22 -51.78
N ASP A 154 -6.90 -12.81 -52.76
CA ASP A 154 -8.13 -13.46 -53.22
C ASP A 154 -7.85 -14.04 -54.60
N THR A 155 -7.93 -15.36 -54.71
CA THR A 155 -7.53 -16.10 -55.90
C THR A 155 -8.72 -16.84 -56.50
N ILE A 156 -8.75 -16.94 -57.83
CA ILE A 156 -9.84 -17.66 -58.53
C ILE A 156 -9.81 -19.16 -58.18
N SER A 157 -8.65 -19.68 -57.76
CA SER A 157 -8.45 -21.06 -57.32
C SER A 157 -8.98 -21.37 -55.91
N GLY A 158 -9.33 -20.34 -55.11
CA GLY A 158 -9.80 -20.44 -53.73
C GLY A 158 -8.69 -20.72 -52.70
N ASN A 159 -7.43 -20.49 -53.04
CA ASN A 159 -6.30 -20.53 -52.11
C ASN A 159 -6.03 -19.13 -51.55
N ASP A 160 -6.99 -18.62 -50.81
CA ASP A 160 -6.97 -17.26 -50.30
C ASP A 160 -6.10 -17.17 -49.03
N ASP A 161 -5.31 -16.11 -48.92
CA ASP A 161 -4.55 -15.79 -47.71
C ASP A 161 -5.05 -14.45 -47.18
N THR A 162 -5.72 -14.51 -46.04
CA THR A 162 -6.39 -13.38 -45.41
C THR A 162 -5.91 -13.17 -43.98
N ASN A 163 -4.78 -13.78 -43.62
CA ASN A 163 -4.22 -13.67 -42.28
C ASN A 163 -3.47 -12.35 -42.12
N VAL A 164 -3.76 -11.67 -41.02
CA VAL A 164 -3.18 -10.39 -40.63
C VAL A 164 -2.58 -10.59 -39.26
N SER A 165 -1.27 -10.46 -39.14
CA SER A 165 -0.58 -10.46 -37.85
C SER A 165 0.40 -9.31 -37.76
N PHE A 166 0.43 -8.62 -36.63
CA PHE A 166 1.38 -7.53 -36.39
C PHE A 166 1.63 -7.25 -34.90
N THR A 167 2.83 -6.75 -34.60
CA THR A 167 3.33 -6.37 -33.27
C THR A 167 4.35 -5.23 -33.38
N GLY A 168 4.83 -4.69 -32.26
CA GLY A 168 5.89 -3.68 -32.22
C GLY A 168 7.24 -4.23 -32.70
N THR A 169 8.13 -3.35 -33.17
CA THR A 169 9.48 -3.74 -33.57
C THR A 169 10.44 -3.99 -32.41
N ASP A 170 10.11 -3.45 -31.23
CA ASP A 170 10.88 -3.61 -30.00
C ASP A 170 9.93 -3.87 -28.82
N PRO A 171 9.35 -5.08 -28.74
CA PRO A 171 8.39 -5.41 -27.70
C PRO A 171 9.09 -5.56 -26.34
N PHE A 172 8.48 -4.99 -25.32
CA PHE A 172 8.88 -5.14 -23.92
C PHE A 172 8.94 -6.63 -23.53
N ASP A 173 10.09 -7.06 -23.02
CA ASP A 173 10.29 -8.40 -22.49
C ASP A 173 10.33 -8.34 -20.95
N TRP A 174 9.29 -8.88 -20.32
CA TRP A 174 9.19 -8.95 -18.87
C TRP A 174 10.13 -10.02 -18.27
N ARG A 175 10.78 -10.88 -19.05
CA ARG A 175 11.58 -12.01 -18.54
C ARG A 175 12.97 -11.60 -18.04
N HIS A 176 13.01 -10.62 -17.16
CA HIS A 176 14.20 -10.21 -16.41
C HIS A 176 13.90 -10.04 -14.92
N ASP A 177 14.96 -10.03 -14.13
CA ASP A 177 14.90 -9.75 -12.70
C ASP A 177 14.71 -8.24 -12.46
N ILE A 178 14.01 -7.90 -11.38
CA ILE A 178 13.88 -6.53 -10.88
C ILE A 178 14.56 -6.46 -9.53
N THR A 179 15.48 -5.51 -9.36
CA THR A 179 16.24 -5.33 -8.12
C THR A 179 15.91 -4.00 -7.46
N ASN A 180 15.99 -3.96 -6.13
CA ASN A 180 15.93 -2.72 -5.37
C ASN A 180 17.26 -1.93 -5.53
N ALA A 181 17.33 -0.74 -4.90
CA ALA A 181 18.53 0.10 -4.92
C ALA A 181 19.76 -0.56 -4.26
N ASP A 182 19.55 -1.51 -3.35
CA ASP A 182 20.59 -2.26 -2.65
C ASP A 182 21.10 -3.48 -3.45
N GLY A 183 20.45 -3.79 -4.58
CA GLY A 183 20.78 -4.91 -5.46
C GLY A 183 20.08 -6.22 -5.10
N ASP A 184 19.16 -6.21 -4.13
CA ASP A 184 18.34 -7.37 -3.79
C ASP A 184 17.24 -7.56 -4.83
N VAL A 185 17.01 -8.81 -5.23
CA VAL A 185 15.97 -9.18 -6.19
C VAL A 185 14.59 -9.01 -5.53
N ILE A 186 13.79 -8.08 -6.05
CA ILE A 186 12.38 -7.90 -5.70
C ILE A 186 11.56 -8.99 -6.39
N CYS A 187 11.80 -9.19 -7.69
CA CYS A 187 11.10 -10.17 -8.52
C CYS A 187 12.06 -10.83 -9.51
N THR A 188 11.80 -12.10 -9.78
CA THR A 188 12.58 -12.91 -10.71
C THR A 188 12.02 -12.85 -12.13
N SER A 189 12.82 -13.28 -13.10
CA SER A 189 12.45 -13.43 -14.51
C SER A 189 11.31 -14.42 -14.80
N GLN A 190 10.81 -15.14 -13.78
CA GLN A 190 9.71 -16.09 -13.90
C GLN A 190 8.37 -15.53 -13.41
N GLN A 191 8.38 -14.32 -12.84
CA GLN A 191 7.21 -13.67 -12.27
C GLN A 191 6.70 -12.59 -13.23
N ALA A 192 5.61 -12.90 -13.94
CA ALA A 192 4.95 -11.95 -14.85
C ALA A 192 4.33 -10.78 -14.08
N THR A 193 3.84 -11.02 -12.87
CA THR A 193 3.43 -9.98 -11.92
C THR A 193 4.57 -9.71 -10.94
N CYS A 194 4.95 -8.44 -10.80
CA CYS A 194 5.96 -8.01 -9.85
C CYS A 194 5.46 -6.84 -8.99
N ILE A 195 5.32 -7.12 -7.69
CA ILE A 195 4.99 -6.13 -6.67
C ILE A 195 5.97 -6.27 -5.50
N GLY A 196 6.68 -5.20 -5.20
CA GLY A 196 7.48 -5.09 -3.98
C GLY A 196 6.61 -4.57 -2.84
N THR A 197 6.73 -5.15 -1.66
CA THR A 197 6.14 -4.58 -0.44
C THR A 197 7.19 -4.42 0.65
N SER A 198 7.05 -3.40 1.48
CA SER A 198 7.90 -3.18 2.65
C SER A 198 7.04 -2.59 3.76
N LEU A 199 7.16 -3.12 4.97
CA LEU A 199 6.45 -2.61 6.14
C LEU A 199 7.45 -2.36 7.26
N LEU A 200 7.50 -1.13 7.77
CA LEU A 200 8.31 -0.72 8.90
C LEU A 200 7.40 -0.24 10.04
N ILE A 201 7.54 -0.87 11.20
CA ILE A 201 6.87 -0.47 12.44
C ILE A 201 7.95 -0.03 13.43
N ASP A 202 8.00 1.26 13.73
CA ASP A 202 8.94 1.85 14.70
C ASP A 202 8.24 2.07 16.04
N ALA A 203 8.34 1.10 16.95
CA ALA A 203 7.79 1.21 18.31
C ALA A 203 8.79 1.91 19.24
N THR A 204 8.54 3.16 19.61
CA THR A 204 9.51 3.97 20.36
C THR A 204 9.41 3.82 21.87
N GLN A 205 8.18 3.79 22.40
CA GLN A 205 7.92 3.72 23.83
C GLN A 205 6.72 2.84 24.15
N PHE A 206 6.84 2.11 25.25
CA PHE A 206 5.73 1.45 25.91
C PHE A 206 5.84 1.83 27.40
N ASN A 207 4.76 2.29 28.01
CA ASN A 207 4.75 2.74 29.40
C ASN A 207 3.47 2.24 30.09
N LEU A 208 3.63 1.69 31.29
CA LEU A 208 2.55 1.33 32.19
C LEU A 208 2.33 2.44 33.22
N HIS A 209 1.11 2.99 33.30
CA HIS A 209 0.70 3.99 34.26
C HIS A 209 -0.25 3.38 35.29
N GLU A 210 0.30 2.69 36.29
CA GLU A 210 -0.48 1.91 37.26
C GLU A 210 -1.51 2.74 38.05
N TRP A 211 -1.14 3.95 38.51
CA TRP A 211 -2.03 4.83 39.28
C TRP A 211 -3.18 5.40 38.46
N LYS A 212 -2.95 5.61 37.16
CA LYS A 212 -3.98 6.04 36.21
C LYS A 212 -4.75 4.85 35.62
N GLN A 213 -4.33 3.62 35.97
CA GLN A 213 -4.78 2.39 35.33
C GLN A 213 -4.72 2.51 33.81
N ALA A 214 -3.62 3.03 33.26
CA ALA A 214 -3.51 3.28 31.83
C ALA A 214 -2.23 2.68 31.24
N ILE A 215 -2.26 2.32 29.97
CA ILE A 215 -1.09 1.93 29.18
C ILE A 215 -0.87 3.01 28.13
N SER A 216 0.37 3.44 27.92
CA SER A 216 0.70 4.27 26.76
C SER A 216 1.70 3.57 25.86
N PHE A 217 1.45 3.66 24.56
CA PHE A 217 2.28 3.09 23.51
C PHE A 217 2.49 4.12 22.43
N GLU A 218 3.73 4.29 21.99
CA GLU A 218 4.13 5.23 20.96
C GLU A 218 4.78 4.47 19.81
N PHE A 219 4.26 4.67 18.61
CA PHE A 219 4.80 4.07 17.40
C PHE A 219 4.65 4.97 16.18
N ALA A 220 5.45 4.71 15.17
CA ALA A 220 5.26 5.15 13.79
C ALA A 220 5.17 3.94 12.87
N LEU A 221 4.49 4.09 11.73
CA LEU A 221 4.39 3.05 10.71
C LEU A 221 4.69 3.67 9.35
N GLU A 222 5.51 2.99 8.57
CA GLU A 222 5.78 3.31 7.18
C GLU A 222 5.56 2.02 6.38
N ALA A 223 4.67 2.05 5.40
CA ALA A 223 4.46 0.95 4.47
C ALA A 223 4.59 1.44 3.04
N GLU A 224 5.27 0.66 2.22
CA GLU A 224 5.55 0.94 0.83
C GLU A 224 5.12 -0.26 -0.01
N MET A 225 4.42 0.01 -1.11
CA MET A 225 4.05 -0.99 -2.11
C MET A 225 4.39 -0.44 -3.49
N SER A 226 5.30 -1.11 -4.21
CA SER A 226 5.72 -0.73 -5.56
C SER A 226 5.22 -1.74 -6.58
N VAL A 227 4.46 -1.27 -7.57
CA VAL A 227 3.95 -2.10 -8.68
C VAL A 227 4.82 -1.86 -9.91
N HIS A 228 5.58 -2.87 -10.33
CA HIS A 228 6.47 -2.79 -11.48
C HIS A 228 5.81 -3.33 -12.75
N ARG A 229 5.18 -4.50 -12.66
CA ARG A 229 4.42 -5.10 -13.77
C ARG A 229 3.29 -5.99 -13.29
N ILE A 230 2.25 -6.13 -14.10
CA ILE A 230 1.09 -7.00 -13.84
C ILE A 230 0.97 -8.00 -14.99
N GLY A 231 1.14 -9.29 -14.70
CA GLY A 231 0.95 -10.37 -15.66
C GLY A 231 -0.51 -10.50 -16.06
N ILE A 232 -0.77 -10.66 -17.36
CA ILE A 232 -2.12 -10.87 -17.88
C ILE A 232 -2.35 -12.37 -18.12
N PRO A 233 -3.42 -12.95 -17.55
CA PRO A 233 -3.77 -14.33 -17.82
C PRO A 233 -4.24 -14.49 -19.27
N GLN A 234 -3.61 -15.38 -20.03
CA GLN A 234 -3.98 -15.69 -21.43
C GLN A 234 -5.48 -16.04 -21.62
N PRO A 235 -6.16 -16.79 -20.72
CA PRO A 235 -7.58 -17.10 -20.88
C PRO A 235 -8.50 -15.86 -20.93
N ARG A 236 -8.07 -14.74 -20.34
CA ARG A 236 -8.79 -13.47 -20.42
C ARG A 236 -8.67 -12.82 -21.80
N MET A 237 -7.55 -13.02 -22.48
CA MET A 237 -7.30 -12.48 -23.82
C MET A 237 -8.02 -13.30 -24.90
N ASP A 238 -8.03 -14.63 -24.75
CA ASP A 238 -8.72 -15.54 -25.67
C ASP A 238 -10.25 -15.36 -25.67
N GLY A 239 -10.81 -14.82 -24.59
CA GLY A 239 -12.25 -14.54 -24.46
C GLY A 239 -12.73 -13.25 -25.13
N ILE A 240 -11.83 -12.37 -25.56
CA ILE A 240 -12.17 -11.01 -26.03
C ILE A 240 -12.57 -10.99 -27.51
N SER A 241 -12.16 -11.96 -28.33
CA SER A 241 -12.38 -11.87 -29.77
C SER A 241 -12.40 -13.22 -30.48
N GLY A 242 -13.48 -13.51 -31.21
CA GLY A 242 -13.72 -14.81 -31.85
C GLY A 242 -12.58 -15.30 -32.77
N SER A 243 -12.39 -14.67 -33.93
CA SER A 243 -11.32 -15.03 -34.90
C SER A 243 -10.06 -14.17 -34.78
N THR A 244 -10.02 -13.25 -33.80
CA THR A 244 -8.88 -12.37 -33.55
C THR A 244 -8.26 -12.75 -32.22
N LYS A 245 -7.00 -13.17 -32.25
CA LYS A 245 -6.18 -13.42 -31.08
C LYS A 245 -5.38 -12.17 -30.75
N VAL A 246 -5.46 -11.75 -29.48
CA VAL A 246 -4.68 -10.61 -28.97
C VAL A 246 -3.66 -11.16 -27.99
N THR A 247 -2.38 -10.85 -28.21
CA THR A 247 -1.28 -11.26 -27.33
C THR A 247 -0.83 -10.08 -26.48
N LEU A 248 -0.84 -10.26 -25.16
CA LEU A 248 -0.22 -9.36 -24.19
C LEU A 248 0.06 -10.17 -22.92
N GLU A 249 1.31 -10.26 -22.51
CA GLU A 249 1.73 -11.16 -21.42
C GLU A 249 1.86 -10.44 -20.08
N ALA A 250 2.34 -9.20 -20.07
CA ALA A 250 2.50 -8.39 -18.87
C ALA A 250 2.34 -6.91 -19.18
N LEU A 251 1.74 -6.17 -18.24
CA LEU A 251 1.57 -4.73 -18.26
C LEU A 251 2.70 -4.09 -17.46
N PRO A 252 3.70 -3.44 -18.10
CA PRO A 252 4.72 -2.68 -17.39
C PRO A 252 4.14 -1.39 -16.79
N SER A 253 4.79 -0.86 -15.75
CA SER A 253 4.41 0.40 -15.11
C SER A 253 4.40 1.59 -16.08
N ASP A 254 5.29 1.60 -17.08
CA ASP A 254 5.33 2.65 -18.10
C ASP A 254 4.08 2.70 -18.98
N LEU A 255 3.36 1.59 -19.15
CA LEU A 255 2.10 1.61 -19.89
C LEU A 255 1.02 2.39 -19.12
N ILE A 256 1.03 2.31 -17.79
CA ILE A 256 0.14 3.13 -16.96
C ILE A 256 0.54 4.60 -17.09
N ARG A 257 1.84 4.93 -17.06
CA ARG A 257 2.32 6.31 -17.28
C ARG A 257 1.95 6.84 -18.65
N LEU A 258 2.05 6.02 -19.69
CA LEU A 258 1.60 6.36 -21.04
C LEU A 258 0.11 6.69 -21.04
N GLY A 259 -0.72 5.81 -20.45
CA GLY A 259 -2.15 6.05 -20.32
C GLY A 259 -2.47 7.38 -19.62
N LEU A 260 -1.76 7.66 -18.52
CA LEU A 260 -1.91 8.92 -17.77
C LEU A 260 -1.43 10.14 -18.56
N SER A 261 -0.38 10.01 -19.35
CA SER A 261 0.08 11.10 -20.23
C SER A 261 -0.91 11.41 -21.34
N ILE A 262 -1.64 10.40 -21.84
CA ILE A 262 -2.69 10.59 -22.84
C ILE A 262 -3.90 11.28 -22.21
N THR A 263 -4.33 10.84 -21.04
CA THR A 263 -5.48 11.42 -20.36
C THR A 263 -5.24 12.85 -19.86
N GLU A 264 -4.00 13.23 -19.55
CA GLU A 264 -3.64 14.64 -19.28
C GLU A 264 -3.82 15.56 -20.49
N LEU A 265 -3.78 15.03 -21.72
CA LEU A 265 -3.99 15.80 -22.94
C LEU A 265 -5.48 15.95 -23.29
N MET A 266 -6.36 15.18 -22.65
CA MET A 266 -7.79 15.23 -22.90
C MET A 266 -8.41 16.49 -22.27
N ASP A 267 -9.34 17.13 -23.00
CA ASP A 267 -10.11 18.26 -22.47
C ASP A 267 -10.99 17.85 -21.28
N GLU A 268 -11.57 16.65 -21.35
CA GLU A 268 -12.37 16.03 -20.29
C GLU A 268 -11.78 14.64 -19.95
N PRO A 269 -10.85 14.56 -18.99
CA PRO A 269 -10.28 13.29 -18.57
C PRO A 269 -11.34 12.36 -17.96
N TYR A 270 -11.18 11.06 -18.20
CA TYR A 270 -12.07 10.06 -17.62
C TYR A 270 -12.09 10.18 -16.09
N THR A 271 -13.30 10.19 -15.52
CA THR A 271 -13.52 10.37 -14.08
C THR A 271 -14.49 9.32 -13.58
N ILE A 272 -14.12 8.62 -12.51
CA ILE A 272 -15.03 7.76 -11.75
C ILE A 272 -15.48 8.56 -10.53
N SER A 273 -16.76 8.89 -10.48
CA SER A 273 -17.35 9.65 -9.39
C SER A 273 -18.01 8.77 -8.33
N ASP A 274 -18.27 9.37 -7.16
CA ASP A 274 -19.01 8.76 -6.04
C ASP A 274 -18.36 7.49 -5.46
N ILE A 275 -17.02 7.47 -5.39
CA ILE A 275 -16.29 6.39 -4.72
C ILE A 275 -16.40 6.60 -3.21
N ARG A 276 -17.02 5.65 -2.52
CA ARG A 276 -17.23 5.70 -1.06
C ARG A 276 -16.44 4.62 -0.34
N LEU A 277 -16.00 4.94 0.87
CA LEU A 277 -15.29 4.01 1.74
C LEU A 277 -16.22 2.93 2.33
N CYS A 278 -17.46 3.31 2.63
CA CYS A 278 -18.46 2.45 3.26
C CYS A 278 -19.87 2.84 2.83
N ASP A 279 -20.81 1.90 2.91
CA ASP A 279 -22.23 2.17 2.62
C ASP A 279 -22.90 2.83 3.83
N PRO A 280 -23.40 4.08 3.71
CA PRO A 280 -24.02 4.81 4.82
C PRO A 280 -25.29 4.13 5.35
N ASN A 281 -25.94 3.28 4.55
CA ASN A 281 -27.14 2.56 4.99
C ASN A 281 -26.82 1.41 5.95
N THR A 282 -25.65 0.79 5.79
CA THR A 282 -25.22 -0.34 6.63
C THR A 282 -24.35 0.13 7.78
N THR A 283 -23.54 1.16 7.55
CA THR A 283 -22.54 1.65 8.49
C THR A 283 -22.88 3.09 8.84
N GLN A 284 -23.57 3.27 9.96
CA GLN A 284 -23.99 4.60 10.47
C GLN A 284 -22.77 5.35 11.05
N LEU A 285 -21.92 5.87 10.19
CA LEU A 285 -20.78 6.74 10.49
C LEU A 285 -20.83 7.92 9.51
N GLU A 286 -20.53 9.14 9.99
CA GLU A 286 -20.60 10.36 9.17
C GLU A 286 -19.66 10.29 7.96
N VAL A 287 -18.49 9.65 8.10
CA VAL A 287 -17.53 9.47 7.00
C VAL A 287 -18.09 8.63 5.83
N CYS A 288 -19.11 7.80 6.05
CA CYS A 288 -19.70 6.98 4.98
C CYS A 288 -20.59 7.79 4.03
N ASP A 289 -20.94 9.03 4.40
CA ASP A 289 -21.64 9.97 3.53
C ASP A 289 -20.66 10.74 2.61
N GLU A 290 -19.36 10.71 2.90
CA GLU A 290 -18.33 11.33 2.07
C GLU A 290 -18.00 10.45 0.85
N SER A 291 -17.85 11.10 -0.30
CA SER A 291 -17.46 10.44 -1.54
C SER A 291 -16.29 11.17 -2.22
N LEU A 292 -15.51 10.40 -2.97
CA LEU A 292 -14.36 10.88 -3.73
C LEU A 292 -14.58 10.65 -5.21
N ASP A 293 -14.01 11.55 -6.00
CA ASP A 293 -13.92 11.41 -7.44
C ASP A 293 -12.48 11.04 -7.81
N LEU A 294 -12.32 9.99 -8.61
CA LEU A 294 -11.04 9.59 -9.19
C LEU A 294 -10.97 10.12 -10.62
N VAL A 295 -10.17 11.17 -10.82
CA VAL A 295 -9.83 11.68 -12.14
C VAL A 295 -8.58 10.94 -12.63
N PHE A 296 -8.63 10.33 -13.81
CA PHE A 296 -7.52 9.56 -14.37
C PHE A 296 -6.43 10.47 -14.93
N THR A 297 -5.81 11.29 -14.09
CA THR A 297 -4.59 12.06 -14.40
C THR A 297 -3.61 11.86 -13.25
N PRO A 298 -2.29 12.07 -13.44
CA PRO A 298 -1.30 12.01 -12.36
C PRO A 298 -1.72 12.81 -11.12
N LEU A 299 -2.14 14.07 -11.31
CA LEU A 299 -2.61 14.92 -10.21
C LEU A 299 -3.94 14.42 -9.62
N GLY A 300 -4.86 13.93 -10.45
CA GLY A 300 -6.14 13.38 -10.03
C GLY A 300 -5.98 12.14 -9.13
N ILE A 301 -5.08 11.24 -9.51
CA ILE A 301 -4.74 10.03 -8.73
C ILE A 301 -4.01 10.41 -7.45
N GLU A 302 -3.04 11.34 -7.50
CA GLU A 302 -2.35 11.82 -6.29
C GLU A 302 -3.32 12.42 -5.27
N THR A 303 -4.23 13.27 -5.75
CA THR A 303 -5.27 13.89 -4.92
C THR A 303 -6.22 12.83 -4.36
N PHE A 304 -6.67 11.89 -5.18
CA PHE A 304 -7.54 10.79 -4.75
C PHE A 304 -6.87 9.96 -3.66
N VAL A 305 -5.61 9.53 -3.86
CA VAL A 305 -4.87 8.72 -2.90
C VAL A 305 -4.70 9.46 -1.58
N SER A 306 -4.33 10.74 -1.60
CA SER A 306 -4.19 11.56 -0.39
C SER A 306 -5.53 11.69 0.36
N SER A 307 -6.60 12.05 -0.32
CA SER A 307 -7.94 12.19 0.28
C SER A 307 -8.47 10.87 0.82
N TYR A 308 -8.17 9.75 0.15
CA TYR A 308 -8.55 8.41 0.62
C TYR A 308 -7.90 8.07 1.97
N GLY A 309 -6.64 8.48 2.20
CA GLY A 309 -5.98 8.33 3.51
C GLY A 309 -6.64 9.14 4.63
N GLU A 310 -7.11 10.35 4.30
CA GLU A 310 -7.90 11.18 5.22
C GLU A 310 -9.24 10.50 5.58
N LEU A 311 -9.95 9.97 4.59
CA LEU A 311 -11.19 9.21 4.83
C LEU A 311 -10.96 7.97 5.70
N ILE A 312 -9.91 7.18 5.43
CA ILE A 312 -9.58 6.02 6.28
C ILE A 312 -9.27 6.48 7.71
N THR A 313 -8.53 7.58 7.87
CA THR A 313 -8.24 8.16 9.19
C THR A 313 -9.53 8.47 9.95
N GLN A 314 -10.46 9.18 9.30
CA GLN A 314 -11.74 9.53 9.92
C GLN A 314 -12.57 8.28 10.24
N PHE A 315 -12.62 7.31 9.32
CA PHE A 315 -13.31 6.04 9.52
C PHE A 315 -12.80 5.27 10.73
N ILE A 316 -11.48 5.15 10.89
CA ILE A 316 -10.90 4.46 12.05
C ILE A 316 -11.26 5.20 13.34
N ARG A 317 -11.16 6.54 13.35
CA ARG A 317 -11.48 7.36 14.52
C ARG A 317 -12.95 7.22 14.93
N GLN A 318 -13.88 7.38 13.98
CA GLN A 318 -15.32 7.28 14.26
C GLN A 318 -15.73 5.85 14.65
N ASN A 319 -15.17 4.82 14.02
CA ASN A 319 -15.43 3.43 14.41
C ASN A 319 -14.96 3.13 15.83
N ILE A 320 -13.75 3.58 16.20
CA ILE A 320 -13.22 3.38 17.55
C ILE A 320 -14.07 4.13 18.57
N GLU A 321 -14.41 5.39 18.29
CA GLU A 321 -15.28 6.19 19.17
C GLU A 321 -16.63 5.51 19.39
N LYS A 322 -17.29 5.09 18.31
CA LYS A 322 -18.57 4.36 18.38
C LYS A 322 -18.47 3.07 19.18
N SER A 323 -17.43 2.27 18.93
CA SER A 323 -17.19 0.99 19.63
C SER A 323 -16.94 1.17 21.14
N LEU A 324 -16.41 2.32 21.55
CA LEU A 324 -16.20 2.66 22.96
C LEU A 324 -17.45 3.24 23.64
N THR A 325 -18.36 3.85 22.87
CA THR A 325 -19.60 4.46 23.38
C THR A 325 -20.81 3.52 23.36
N ASP A 326 -20.77 2.44 22.58
CA ASP A 326 -21.89 1.50 22.46
C ASP A 326 -22.15 0.76 23.79
N GLU A 327 -23.35 0.98 24.36
CA GLU A 327 -23.84 0.37 25.59
C GLU A 327 -24.02 -1.16 25.41
N GLY A 328 -22.92 -1.91 25.50
CA GLY A 328 -22.89 -3.37 25.33
C GLY A 328 -21.55 -3.92 24.88
N ALA A 329 -20.64 -3.07 24.40
CA ALA A 329 -19.27 -3.47 24.12
C ALA A 329 -18.53 -3.72 25.44
N ASN A 330 -18.30 -5.00 25.77
CA ASN A 330 -17.38 -5.41 26.83
C ASN A 330 -15.93 -5.15 26.40
N SER A 331 -15.57 -3.88 26.13
CA SER A 331 -14.20 -3.51 25.81
C SER A 331 -13.41 -3.35 27.11
N ALA A 332 -12.21 -3.94 27.15
CA ALA A 332 -11.32 -3.85 28.33
C ALA A 332 -10.76 -2.42 28.56
N PHE A 333 -11.07 -1.48 27.66
CA PHE A 333 -10.55 -0.11 27.66
C PHE A 333 -11.68 0.91 27.81
N GLY A 334 -11.47 1.95 28.62
CA GLY A 334 -12.47 2.97 28.89
C GLY A 334 -12.50 4.07 27.85
N LYS A 335 -11.33 4.69 27.59
CA LYS A 335 -11.17 5.78 26.63
C LYS A 335 -9.86 5.61 25.88
N VAL A 336 -9.90 5.87 24.57
CA VAL A 336 -8.72 5.90 23.70
C VAL A 336 -8.64 7.28 23.09
N ASP A 337 -7.57 8.02 23.39
CA ASP A 337 -7.31 9.30 22.72
C ASP A 337 -6.73 9.05 21.33
N MET A 338 -7.52 9.38 20.31
CA MET A 338 -7.19 9.18 18.90
C MET A 338 -6.97 10.49 18.14
N SER A 339 -6.92 11.61 18.85
CA SER A 339 -6.86 12.94 18.23
C SER A 339 -5.63 13.15 17.35
N ALA A 340 -4.49 12.55 17.72
CA ALA A 340 -3.22 12.64 17.01
C ALA A 340 -3.07 11.62 15.87
N PHE A 341 -3.97 10.65 15.74
CA PHE A 341 -3.88 9.63 14.70
C PHE A 341 -4.28 10.18 13.34
N SER A 342 -3.38 9.99 12.38
CA SER A 342 -3.53 10.35 10.99
C SER A 342 -2.82 9.30 10.15
N ILE A 343 -3.43 8.93 9.04
CA ILE A 343 -2.81 8.13 7.99
C ILE A 343 -2.55 9.09 6.84
N LYS A 344 -1.29 9.25 6.48
CA LYS A 344 -0.89 9.93 5.26
C LYS A 344 -0.68 8.89 4.19
N THR A 345 -1.30 9.10 3.05
CA THR A 345 -1.14 8.26 1.87
C THR A 345 -0.59 9.12 0.76
N SER A 346 0.33 8.55 -0.01
CA SER A 346 0.84 9.20 -1.22
C SER A 346 1.14 8.14 -2.27
N ILE A 347 1.23 8.59 -3.51
CA ILE A 347 1.59 7.77 -4.65
C ILE A 347 2.67 8.50 -5.44
N SER A 348 3.65 7.77 -5.94
CA SER A 348 4.80 8.30 -6.64
C SER A 348 5.08 7.49 -7.90
N GLY A 349 5.82 8.10 -8.82
CA GLY A 349 6.17 7.47 -10.10
C GLY A 349 5.03 7.49 -11.12
N LEU A 350 4.04 8.38 -11.01
CA LEU A 350 2.91 8.48 -11.96
C LEU A 350 3.25 9.19 -13.27
N GLY A 351 4.27 10.05 -13.28
CA GLY A 351 4.69 10.79 -14.47
C GLY A 351 5.98 10.23 -15.10
N GLY A 352 6.41 10.85 -16.19
CA GLY A 352 7.76 10.65 -16.74
C GLY A 352 7.91 9.52 -17.74
N TYR A 353 6.86 9.18 -18.50
CA TYR A 353 7.03 8.33 -19.69
C TYR A 353 7.99 9.01 -20.67
N ASP A 354 9.10 8.35 -21.00
CA ASP A 354 10.19 8.92 -21.80
C ASP A 354 10.22 8.43 -23.25
N GLY A 355 9.27 7.57 -23.63
CA GLY A 355 9.16 7.01 -24.97
C GLY A 355 9.58 5.55 -25.07
N GLU A 356 10.21 4.99 -24.04
CA GLU A 356 10.58 3.57 -23.97
C GLU A 356 9.72 2.85 -22.92
N MET A 357 9.38 1.59 -23.19
CA MET A 357 8.52 0.80 -22.32
C MET A 357 9.36 -0.02 -21.34
N SER A 358 9.23 0.26 -20.05
CA SER A 358 9.96 -0.41 -18.98
C SER A 358 9.13 -0.62 -17.72
N ASP A 359 9.58 -1.56 -16.91
CA ASP A 359 9.11 -1.83 -15.55
C ASP A 359 10.20 -1.52 -14.50
N ALA A 360 11.32 -0.89 -14.89
CA ALA A 360 12.44 -0.61 -14.01
C ALA A 360 12.06 0.27 -12.81
N THR A 361 11.13 1.20 -13.02
CA THR A 361 10.62 2.10 -11.98
C THR A 361 9.15 1.81 -11.69
N GLY A 362 8.85 1.24 -10.52
CA GLY A 362 7.48 0.92 -10.14
C GLY A 362 6.62 2.12 -9.76
N LEU A 363 5.30 1.97 -9.82
CA LEU A 363 4.35 2.88 -9.21
C LEU A 363 4.31 2.61 -7.71
N THR A 364 4.71 3.59 -6.91
CA THR A 364 4.96 3.39 -5.48
C THR A 364 3.88 4.05 -4.63
N PHE A 365 3.15 3.25 -3.89
CA PHE A 365 2.15 3.67 -2.91
C PHE A 365 2.77 3.67 -1.53
N ASN A 366 2.73 4.82 -0.86
CA ASN A 366 3.28 5.01 0.47
C ASN A 366 2.16 5.28 1.47
N ILE A 367 2.22 4.60 2.61
CA ILE A 367 1.34 4.79 3.75
C ILE A 367 2.21 5.11 4.96
N GLU A 368 2.03 6.29 5.52
CA GLU A 368 2.75 6.76 6.71
C GLU A 368 1.74 7.04 7.83
N ILE A 369 1.90 6.38 8.97
CA ILE A 369 1.33 6.82 10.23
C ILE A 369 2.46 7.55 10.96
N PRO A 370 2.38 8.88 11.10
CA PRO A 370 3.38 9.64 11.81
C PRO A 370 3.43 9.16 13.26
N ARG A 371 4.52 9.47 13.96
CA ARG A 371 4.69 9.03 15.33
C ARG A 371 3.53 9.50 16.21
N VAL A 372 2.80 8.54 16.75
CA VAL A 372 1.59 8.77 17.54
C VAL A 372 1.68 8.04 18.86
N LYS A 373 1.20 8.71 19.91
CA LYS A 373 1.12 8.15 21.25
C LYS A 373 -0.32 7.88 21.60
N PHE A 374 -0.62 6.61 21.84
CA PHE A 374 -1.91 6.16 22.34
C PHE A 374 -1.86 6.11 23.87
N MET A 375 -2.95 6.53 24.50
CA MET A 375 -3.23 6.24 25.90
C MET A 375 -4.50 5.40 25.97
N LEU A 376 -4.36 4.23 26.58
CA LEU A 376 -5.41 3.26 26.78
C LEU A 376 -5.73 3.23 28.28
N ASP A 377 -6.89 3.76 28.67
CA ASP A 377 -7.38 3.60 30.04
C ASP A 377 -7.93 2.19 30.22
N LEU A 378 -7.46 1.44 31.22
CA LEU A 378 -7.93 0.10 31.53
C LEU A 378 -9.15 0.17 32.43
N GLN A 379 -10.19 -0.59 32.10
CA GLN A 379 -11.37 -0.71 32.97
C GLN A 379 -11.12 -1.65 34.15
N THR A 380 -10.20 -2.61 34.01
CA THR A 380 -9.83 -3.56 35.06
C THR A 380 -8.58 -3.09 35.80
N PRO A 381 -8.57 -3.06 37.14
CA PRO A 381 -7.38 -2.73 37.92
C PRO A 381 -6.21 -3.66 37.59
N PHE A 382 -5.01 -3.10 37.43
CA PHE A 382 -3.77 -3.88 37.17
C PHE A 382 -3.56 -5.04 38.16
N GLY A 383 -3.96 -4.87 39.43
CA GLY A 383 -3.84 -5.91 40.46
C GLY A 383 -4.66 -7.18 40.19
N GLU A 384 -5.82 -7.06 39.54
CA GLU A 384 -6.65 -8.21 39.15
C GLU A 384 -6.12 -8.89 37.87
N LEU A 385 -5.51 -8.09 36.97
CA LEU A 385 -4.79 -8.60 35.80
C LEU A 385 -3.54 -9.42 36.19
N MET A 386 -2.82 -8.97 37.23
CA MET A 386 -1.63 -9.65 37.76
C MET A 386 -1.96 -10.97 38.48
N ASP A 387 -3.18 -11.13 39.00
CA ASP A 387 -3.63 -12.35 39.68
C ASP A 387 -4.16 -13.42 38.69
N GLY A 388 -4.01 -13.17 37.38
CA GLY A 388 -4.36 -14.12 36.32
C GLY A 388 -5.84 -14.13 35.92
N ASN A 389 -6.65 -13.20 36.42
CA ASN A 389 -8.04 -13.07 35.99
C ASN A 389 -8.13 -12.30 34.66
N THR A 390 -8.13 -13.03 33.55
CA THR A 390 -8.25 -12.47 32.20
C THR A 390 -9.66 -12.62 31.61
N GLU A 391 -10.67 -13.02 32.39
CA GLU A 391 -12.03 -13.31 31.87
C GLU A 391 -12.70 -12.09 31.22
N ASN A 392 -12.32 -10.88 31.64
CA ASN A 392 -12.83 -9.60 31.13
C ASN A 392 -11.90 -8.94 30.10
N VAL A 393 -10.76 -9.56 29.77
CA VAL A 393 -9.85 -9.08 28.72
C VAL A 393 -10.22 -9.74 27.40
N LYS A 394 -11.39 -9.37 26.86
CA LYS A 394 -11.79 -9.74 25.51
C LYS A 394 -11.70 -8.50 24.64
N LEU A 395 -10.67 -8.45 23.78
CA LEU A 395 -10.59 -7.45 22.72
C LEU A 395 -11.54 -7.90 21.60
N ASP A 396 -12.69 -7.26 21.51
CA ASP A 396 -13.46 -7.22 20.26
C ASP A 396 -13.42 -5.77 19.77
N LEU A 397 -12.24 -5.34 19.32
CA LEU A 397 -12.00 -3.98 18.86
C LEU A 397 -11.57 -4.03 17.40
N VAL A 398 -12.43 -3.50 16.53
CA VAL A 398 -12.28 -3.40 15.07
C VAL A 398 -12.55 -4.69 14.30
N THR A 399 -13.17 -4.56 13.13
CA THR A 399 -13.36 -5.64 12.16
C THR A 399 -12.07 -6.45 11.96
N SER A 400 -12.24 -7.75 11.75
CA SER A 400 -11.25 -8.83 11.89
C SER A 400 -9.87 -8.65 11.24
N ARG A 401 -9.66 -7.70 10.32
CA ARG A 401 -8.37 -7.51 9.64
C ARG A 401 -7.40 -6.60 10.38
N MET A 402 -7.82 -5.43 10.85
CA MET A 402 -6.93 -4.47 11.52
C MET A 402 -6.67 -4.84 12.99
N ASN A 403 -7.66 -5.49 13.62
CA ASN A 403 -7.52 -6.12 14.93
C ASN A 403 -6.41 -7.19 14.90
N ASN A 404 -6.34 -8.03 13.86
CA ASN A 404 -5.33 -9.08 13.74
C ASN A 404 -3.91 -8.57 13.46
N LEU A 405 -3.75 -7.42 12.79
CA LEU A 405 -2.45 -6.89 12.37
C LEU A 405 -1.73 -6.05 13.43
N ILE A 406 -2.46 -5.21 14.19
CA ILE A 406 -1.84 -4.26 15.13
C ILE A 406 -2.20 -4.60 16.58
N MET A 407 -3.49 -4.87 16.84
CA MET A 407 -4.00 -4.97 18.21
C MET A 407 -3.88 -6.38 18.79
N THR A 408 -3.95 -7.43 17.98
CA THR A 408 -3.81 -8.82 18.41
C THR A 408 -2.36 -9.17 18.77
N PRO A 409 -1.34 -8.74 18.02
CA PRO A 409 0.05 -8.91 18.46
C PRO A 409 0.32 -8.11 19.73
N LEU A 410 -0.23 -6.90 19.87
CA LEU A 410 -0.07 -6.07 21.08
C LEU A 410 -0.81 -6.64 22.29
N ALA A 411 -2.03 -7.16 22.11
CA ALA A 411 -2.82 -7.79 23.17
C ALA A 411 -2.24 -9.16 23.57
N THR A 412 -1.76 -9.94 22.60
CA THR A 412 -1.03 -11.19 22.84
C THR A 412 0.30 -10.90 23.53
N ALA A 413 1.04 -9.87 23.11
CA ALA A 413 2.27 -9.42 23.76
C ALA A 413 1.98 -8.92 25.17
N ALA A 414 0.93 -8.12 25.40
CA ALA A 414 0.54 -7.64 26.72
C ALA A 414 0.07 -8.79 27.63
N SER A 415 -0.68 -9.76 27.11
CA SER A 415 -1.12 -10.97 27.82
C SER A 415 0.07 -11.88 28.16
N SER A 416 1.00 -12.06 27.22
CA SER A 416 2.26 -12.81 27.38
C SER A 416 3.21 -12.12 28.36
N LEU A 417 3.35 -10.79 28.28
CA LEU A 417 4.06 -9.94 29.24
C LEU A 417 3.47 -10.07 30.63
N THR A 418 2.14 -10.02 30.76
CA THR A 418 1.44 -10.11 32.05
C THR A 418 1.60 -11.50 32.66
N LYS A 419 1.37 -12.58 31.89
CA LYS A 419 1.59 -13.97 32.33
C LYS A 419 3.07 -14.29 32.58
N GLY A 420 3.97 -13.63 31.87
CA GLY A 420 5.40 -13.77 32.03
C GLY A 420 5.94 -13.04 33.25
N LEU A 421 5.48 -11.82 33.55
CA LEU A 421 5.96 -11.04 34.71
C LEU A 421 5.78 -11.77 36.05
N VAL A 422 4.80 -12.69 36.14
CA VAL A 422 4.53 -13.50 37.34
C VAL A 422 5.44 -14.73 37.46
N ASN A 423 5.99 -15.24 36.34
CA ASN A 423 6.76 -16.49 36.26
C ASN A 423 8.21 -16.33 35.76
N GLY A 424 8.66 -15.10 35.50
CA GLY A 424 9.98 -14.83 34.92
C GLY A 424 11.15 -15.01 35.88
N ILE A 425 12.28 -15.51 35.35
CA ILE A 425 13.56 -15.52 36.08
C ILE A 425 14.22 -14.13 36.01
N PHE A 426 14.73 -13.71 37.16
CA PHE A 426 15.60 -12.54 37.30
C PHE A 426 17.01 -12.88 36.85
N THR A 427 17.38 -12.49 35.63
CA THR A 427 18.76 -12.59 35.14
C THR A 427 19.52 -11.29 35.41
N GLY A 428 20.86 -11.31 35.30
CA GLY A 428 21.69 -10.13 35.51
C GLY A 428 21.37 -8.96 34.57
N ASN A 429 20.76 -9.24 33.41
CA ASN A 429 20.44 -8.25 32.38
C ASN A 429 18.94 -7.87 32.35
N GLY A 430 18.06 -8.57 33.08
CA GLY A 430 16.63 -8.30 33.04
C GLY A 430 15.74 -9.52 33.36
N ILE A 431 14.47 -9.43 32.97
CA ILE A 431 13.48 -10.52 33.07
C ILE A 431 13.30 -11.14 31.68
N THR A 432 13.48 -12.45 31.56
CA THR A 432 13.27 -13.22 30.31
C THR A 432 12.05 -14.14 30.40
N LEU A 433 11.21 -14.16 29.36
CA LEU A 433 9.88 -14.75 29.34
C LEU A 433 9.66 -15.59 28.06
N PRO A 434 9.10 -16.81 28.12
CA PRO A 434 8.94 -17.64 29.32
C PRO A 434 10.31 -18.07 29.88
N ASP A 435 10.34 -18.61 31.10
CA ASP A 435 11.58 -19.04 31.77
C ASP A 435 12.42 -19.97 30.87
N THR A 436 13.75 -19.77 30.86
CA THR A 436 14.75 -20.68 30.26
C THR A 436 14.58 -22.16 30.62
N SER A 437 13.96 -22.48 31.76
CA SER A 437 13.61 -23.86 32.14
C SER A 437 12.40 -24.44 31.40
N THR A 438 11.60 -23.58 30.78
CA THR A 438 10.41 -23.92 29.97
C THR A 438 10.70 -23.71 28.49
N ASN A 439 9.95 -24.36 27.60
CA ASN A 439 10.12 -24.20 26.16
C ASN A 439 9.92 -22.72 25.76
N ALA A 440 10.64 -22.27 24.74
CA ALA A 440 10.45 -20.93 24.17
C ALA A 440 9.01 -20.76 23.68
N GLN A 441 8.55 -19.52 23.56
CA GLN A 441 7.24 -19.27 22.98
C GLN A 441 7.32 -19.58 21.48
N GLU A 442 6.46 -20.47 21.01
CA GLU A 442 6.36 -20.80 19.59
C GLU A 442 5.09 -20.18 19.01
N VAL A 443 5.23 -19.57 17.84
CA VAL A 443 4.13 -19.09 17.01
C VAL A 443 4.28 -19.78 15.66
N ASN A 444 3.35 -20.70 15.37
CA ASN A 444 3.23 -21.31 14.05
C ASN A 444 2.32 -20.41 13.20
N THR A 445 2.82 -20.00 12.04
CA THR A 445 2.08 -19.19 11.07
C THR A 445 0.88 -19.94 10.46
N GLY A 446 0.89 -21.27 10.54
CA GLY A 446 0.10 -22.18 9.72
C GLY A 446 0.62 -22.21 8.29
N LEU A 447 -0.07 -22.97 7.44
CA LEU A 447 0.08 -22.86 6.00
C LEU A 447 -0.51 -21.51 5.56
N ILE A 448 0.37 -20.56 5.23
CA ILE A 448 0.00 -19.26 4.69
C ILE A 448 0.28 -19.28 3.19
N ASN A 449 -0.71 -18.87 2.39
CA ASN A 449 -0.52 -18.56 0.99
C ASN A 449 -0.39 -17.04 0.86
N SER A 450 0.78 -16.55 0.42
CA SER A 450 0.98 -15.11 0.16
C SER A 450 0.33 -14.65 -1.14
N THR A 451 -0.18 -15.57 -1.96
CA THR A 451 -0.91 -15.28 -3.20
C THR A 451 -2.32 -14.75 -2.89
N ILE A 452 -2.58 -13.49 -3.21
CA ILE A 452 -3.92 -12.88 -3.10
C ILE A 452 -4.79 -13.32 -4.26
N ASP A 453 -4.21 -13.37 -5.46
CA ASP A 453 -4.90 -13.65 -6.71
C ASP A 453 -4.07 -14.63 -7.54
N GLU A 454 -4.57 -15.86 -7.67
CA GLU A 454 -3.90 -16.92 -8.42
C GLU A 454 -3.95 -16.68 -9.93
N GLU A 455 -5.00 -16.02 -10.43
CA GLU A 455 -5.19 -15.75 -11.85
C GLU A 455 -4.13 -14.75 -12.35
N PHE A 456 -3.89 -13.68 -11.60
CA PHE A 456 -2.86 -12.68 -11.89
C PHE A 456 -1.51 -13.01 -11.25
N GLN A 457 -1.34 -14.16 -10.59
CA GLN A 457 -0.12 -14.54 -9.86
C GLN A 457 0.35 -13.44 -8.88
N LEU A 458 -0.61 -12.77 -8.25
CA LEU A 458 -0.39 -11.66 -7.35
C LEU A 458 -0.04 -12.18 -5.96
N ALA A 459 1.22 -12.05 -5.55
CA ALA A 459 1.67 -12.41 -4.20
C ALA A 459 2.13 -11.18 -3.41
N ILE A 460 1.72 -11.10 -2.13
CA ILE A 460 2.26 -10.12 -1.18
C ILE A 460 3.57 -10.67 -0.65
N THR A 461 4.68 -10.14 -1.14
CA THR A 461 6.03 -10.53 -0.69
C THR A 461 6.82 -9.33 -0.26
N GLY A 462 7.61 -9.48 0.80
CA GLY A 462 8.42 -8.38 1.30
C GLY A 462 8.85 -8.51 2.76
N PRO A 463 9.83 -7.69 3.19
CA PRO A 463 10.26 -7.60 4.57
C PRO A 463 9.24 -6.84 5.43
N ILE A 464 8.87 -7.45 6.56
CA ILE A 464 8.22 -6.78 7.68
C ILE A 464 9.30 -6.48 8.72
N THR A 465 9.61 -5.20 8.89
CA THR A 465 10.57 -4.70 9.85
C THR A 465 9.85 -4.16 11.09
N VAL A 466 10.22 -4.64 12.27
CA VAL A 466 9.75 -4.11 13.56
C VAL A 466 10.95 -3.66 14.37
N ILE A 467 10.95 -2.39 14.81
CA ILE A 467 11.97 -1.84 15.69
C ILE A 467 11.39 -1.68 17.09
N LEU A 468 11.96 -2.39 18.07
CA LEU A 468 11.45 -2.40 19.45
C LEU A 468 11.97 -1.21 20.28
N PRO A 469 11.24 -0.78 21.33
CA PRO A 469 11.70 0.24 22.27
C PRO A 469 12.99 -0.17 22.98
N LYS A 470 13.78 0.82 23.43
CA LYS A 470 14.99 0.54 24.21
C LYS A 470 14.66 -0.25 25.47
N GLY A 471 15.37 -1.36 25.66
CA GLY A 471 15.23 -2.21 26.83
C GLY A 471 14.12 -3.27 26.73
N LEU A 472 13.42 -3.36 25.59
CA LEU A 472 12.62 -4.52 25.19
C LEU A 472 13.33 -5.22 24.03
N SER A 473 13.43 -6.54 24.08
CA SER A 473 14.07 -7.33 23.01
C SER A 473 13.56 -8.77 23.00
N PHE A 474 13.59 -9.44 21.85
CA PHE A 474 13.52 -10.88 21.76
C PHE A 474 14.91 -11.51 21.87
N VAL A 475 15.00 -12.64 22.55
CA VAL A 475 16.20 -13.46 22.76
C VAL A 475 15.87 -14.87 22.31
N ASP A 476 16.87 -15.60 21.82
CA ASP A 476 16.71 -16.96 21.29
C ASP A 476 15.63 -17.05 20.21
N ALA A 477 15.48 -15.97 19.43
CA ALA A 477 14.48 -15.89 18.38
C ALA A 477 15.00 -16.55 17.11
N THR A 478 14.31 -17.61 16.66
CA THR A 478 14.67 -18.39 15.48
C THR A 478 13.43 -18.74 14.66
N SER A 479 13.62 -18.80 13.34
CA SER A 479 12.61 -19.23 12.37
C SER A 479 13.06 -20.58 11.79
N THR A 480 12.14 -21.53 11.68
CA THR A 480 12.39 -22.82 11.00
C THR A 480 12.69 -22.66 9.51
N ALA A 481 12.05 -21.68 8.85
CA ALA A 481 12.25 -21.38 7.44
C ALA A 481 13.45 -20.46 7.17
N GLY A 482 14.06 -19.88 8.22
CA GLY A 482 15.17 -18.93 8.09
C GLY A 482 14.75 -17.53 7.62
N ASN A 483 13.46 -17.20 7.72
CA ASN A 483 12.88 -15.94 7.26
C ASN A 483 13.03 -14.79 8.26
N LEU A 484 13.68 -15.03 9.39
CA LEU A 484 13.84 -14.08 10.49
C LEU A 484 15.29 -13.62 10.61
N ASP A 485 15.53 -12.32 10.45
CA ASP A 485 16.80 -11.67 10.74
C ASP A 485 16.65 -10.69 11.91
N ILE A 486 17.64 -10.68 12.81
CA ILE A 486 17.64 -9.86 14.00
C ILE A 486 18.95 -9.10 14.07
N SER A 487 18.84 -7.78 14.02
CA SER A 487 19.96 -6.84 14.11
C SER A 487 19.70 -5.80 15.21
N GLU A 488 20.71 -4.97 15.48
CA GLU A 488 20.62 -3.89 16.46
C GLU A 488 20.92 -2.56 15.77
N ILE A 489 20.06 -1.56 15.98
CA ILE A 489 20.19 -0.20 15.46
C ILE A 489 20.03 0.77 16.64
N ASP A 490 21.04 1.61 16.89
CA ASP A 490 21.02 2.65 17.93
C ASP A 490 20.67 2.16 19.36
N GLY A 491 21.05 0.93 19.70
CA GLY A 491 20.74 0.31 20.99
C GLY A 491 19.31 -0.22 21.10
N ARG A 492 18.63 -0.39 19.96
CA ARG A 492 17.28 -0.95 19.82
C ARG A 492 17.34 -2.16 18.91
N GLN A 493 16.52 -3.17 19.19
CA GLN A 493 16.47 -4.34 18.35
C GLN A 493 15.61 -4.09 17.10
N LYS A 494 16.17 -4.38 15.93
CA LYS A 494 15.48 -4.43 14.64
C LYS A 494 15.24 -5.90 14.28
N ILE A 495 13.99 -6.23 14.03
CA ILE A 495 13.56 -7.57 13.63
C ILE A 495 13.04 -7.45 12.21
N VAL A 496 13.56 -8.23 11.29
CA VAL A 496 13.10 -8.30 9.90
C VAL A 496 12.57 -9.70 9.67
N TYR A 497 11.30 -9.80 9.29
CA TYR A 497 10.67 -11.04 8.87
C TYR A 497 10.27 -10.95 7.41
N THR A 498 10.87 -11.76 6.55
CA THR A 498 10.63 -11.72 5.09
C THR A 498 9.56 -12.74 4.70
N ILE A 499 8.47 -12.29 4.09
CA ILE A 499 7.41 -13.16 3.58
C ILE A 499 7.81 -13.70 2.20
N PRO A 500 7.98 -15.03 2.03
CA PRO A 500 8.28 -15.62 0.74
C PRO A 500 7.05 -15.70 -0.19
N PRO A 501 7.25 -15.80 -1.52
CA PRO A 501 6.17 -16.02 -2.47
C PRO A 501 5.56 -17.43 -2.35
N GLY A 502 4.24 -17.53 -2.50
CA GLY A 502 3.50 -18.79 -2.56
C GLY A 502 3.08 -19.35 -1.20
N GLU A 503 2.91 -20.67 -1.12
CA GLU A 503 2.59 -21.38 0.11
C GLU A 503 3.84 -21.59 0.96
N PHE A 504 3.77 -21.15 2.22
CA PHE A 504 4.83 -21.39 3.19
C PHE A 504 4.26 -21.71 4.57
N GLU A 505 5.04 -22.43 5.35
CA GLU A 505 4.79 -22.68 6.77
C GLU A 505 6.07 -22.32 7.53
N ASP A 506 5.92 -21.52 8.58
CA ASP A 506 7.03 -21.20 9.47
C ASP A 506 6.61 -21.25 10.94
N THR A 507 7.52 -21.71 11.77
CA THR A 507 7.41 -21.67 13.23
C THR A 507 8.48 -20.75 13.77
N ILE A 508 8.03 -19.63 14.34
CA ILE A 508 8.88 -18.65 14.99
C ILE A 508 8.93 -18.98 16.48
N SER A 509 10.09 -19.38 16.98
CA SER A 509 10.32 -19.56 18.41
C SER A 509 11.04 -18.34 18.97
N PHE A 510 10.60 -17.76 20.07
CA PHE A 510 11.23 -16.60 20.69
C PHE A 510 11.07 -16.57 22.21
N ARG A 511 11.92 -15.81 22.88
CA ARG A 511 11.74 -15.38 24.27
C ARG A 511 11.78 -13.87 24.35
N PHE A 512 10.95 -13.28 25.18
CA PHE A 512 10.93 -11.84 25.40
C PHE A 512 11.81 -11.46 26.59
N ASN A 513 12.68 -10.46 26.42
CA ASN A 513 13.58 -9.93 27.44
C ASN A 513 13.24 -8.46 27.73
N ILE A 514 13.06 -8.18 29.01
CA ILE A 514 12.86 -6.84 29.56
C ILE A 514 14.07 -6.47 30.39
N SER A 515 14.81 -5.45 29.98
CA SER A 515 15.99 -5.00 30.69
C SER A 515 15.67 -4.38 32.06
N TRP A 516 16.59 -4.50 33.02
CA TRP A 516 16.43 -3.86 34.34
C TRP A 516 16.36 -2.35 34.27
N LEU A 517 17.13 -1.73 33.36
CA LEU A 517 17.11 -0.29 33.14
C LEU A 517 15.72 0.20 32.73
N TYR A 518 15.03 -0.55 31.87
CA TYR A 518 13.67 -0.24 31.44
C TYR A 518 12.67 -0.34 32.60
N ILE A 519 12.72 -1.43 33.38
CA ILE A 519 11.86 -1.61 34.57
C ILE A 519 12.10 -0.50 35.59
N LEU A 520 13.36 -0.18 35.90
CA LEU A 520 13.71 0.86 36.87
C LEU A 520 13.28 2.25 36.40
N MET A 521 13.37 2.56 35.10
CA MET A 521 12.83 3.81 34.55
C MET A 521 11.31 3.90 34.76
N GLN A 522 10.58 2.81 34.51
CA GLN A 522 9.13 2.77 34.67
C GLN A 522 8.70 2.96 36.14
N PHE A 523 9.46 2.40 37.08
CA PHE A 523 9.10 2.33 38.50
C PHE A 523 9.94 3.23 39.43
N TRP A 524 10.74 4.16 38.92
CA TRP A 524 11.58 5.04 39.76
C TRP A 524 10.78 5.95 40.70
N VAL A 525 9.56 6.34 40.31
CA VAL A 525 8.74 7.28 41.09
C VAL A 525 8.35 6.69 42.46
N TYR A 526 8.15 5.38 42.55
CA TYR A 526 7.71 4.67 43.76
C TYR A 526 8.74 4.71 44.90
N PRO A 527 10.01 4.32 44.71
CA PRO A 527 11.02 4.45 45.75
C PRO A 527 11.29 5.91 46.10
N MET A 528 11.18 6.85 45.15
CA MET A 528 11.35 8.28 45.44
C MET A 528 10.23 8.83 46.33
N VAL A 529 8.98 8.49 46.08
CA VAL A 529 7.84 8.86 46.94
C VAL A 529 7.98 8.22 48.32
N LEU A 530 8.36 6.93 48.39
CA LEU A 530 8.62 6.24 49.66
C LEU A 530 9.75 6.93 50.46
N LEU A 531 10.86 7.29 49.81
CA LEU A 531 11.97 8.01 50.43
C LEU A 531 11.54 9.39 50.91
N LEU A 532 10.68 10.08 50.16
CA LEU A 532 10.12 11.38 50.56
C LEU A 532 9.20 11.25 51.78
N VAL A 533 8.34 10.23 51.83
CA VAL A 533 7.51 9.92 52.99
C VAL A 533 8.37 9.57 54.20
N LEU A 534 9.38 8.70 54.04
CA LEU A 534 10.34 8.35 55.10
C LEU A 534 11.11 9.58 55.59
N PHE A 535 11.49 10.49 54.69
CA PHE A 535 12.13 11.76 55.02
C PHE A 535 11.21 12.67 55.83
N LEU A 536 9.93 12.81 55.44
CA LEU A 536 8.93 13.60 56.16
C LEU A 536 8.61 13.00 57.55
N VAL A 537 8.44 11.68 57.65
CA VAL A 537 8.26 10.95 58.91
C VAL A 537 9.48 11.12 59.79
N GLY A 538 10.68 10.96 59.23
CA GLY A 538 11.95 11.21 59.91
C GLY A 538 12.05 12.64 60.43
N ARG A 539 11.65 13.65 59.64
CA ARG A 539 11.60 15.05 60.02
C ARG A 539 10.58 15.30 61.15
N LYS A 540 9.40 14.66 61.10
CA LYS A 540 8.36 14.73 62.15
C LYS A 540 8.84 14.11 63.46
N ILE A 541 9.48 12.94 63.40
CA ILE A 541 10.10 12.27 64.56
C ILE A 541 11.22 13.13 65.13
N ARG A 542 12.11 13.70 64.30
CA ARG A 542 13.17 14.61 64.74
C ARG A 542 12.60 15.88 65.38
N LYS A 543 11.56 16.51 64.82
CA LYS A 543 10.84 17.65 65.45
C LYS A 543 10.23 17.25 66.80
N ARG A 544 9.54 16.11 66.89
CA ARG A 544 8.98 15.60 68.16
C ARG A 544 10.07 15.29 69.18
N ARG A 545 11.19 14.69 68.77
CA ARG A 545 12.35 14.45 69.65
C ARG A 545 13.00 15.75 70.10
N LYS A 546 13.12 16.77 69.25
CA LYS A 546 13.59 18.12 69.64
C LYS A 546 12.64 18.78 70.65
N ARG A 547 11.33 18.72 70.43
CA ARG A 547 10.30 19.21 71.38
C ARG A 547 10.36 18.47 72.73
N LYS A 548 10.48 17.14 72.71
CA LYS A 548 10.63 16.31 73.94
C LYS A 548 11.95 16.59 74.67
N LYS A 549 13.06 16.81 73.95
CA LYS A 549 14.34 17.20 74.54
C LYS A 549 14.30 18.63 75.11
N GLY A 550 13.62 19.57 74.45
CA GLY A 550 13.36 20.91 74.97
C GLY A 550 12.51 20.90 76.24
N ALA A 551 11.42 20.13 76.25
CA ALA A 551 10.56 19.97 77.43
C ALA A 551 11.29 19.29 78.62
N LYS A 552 12.15 18.30 78.36
CA LYS A 552 12.99 17.68 79.42
C LYS A 552 14.06 18.62 79.96
N LYS A 553 14.65 19.49 79.12
CA LYS A 553 15.58 20.54 79.58
C LYS A 553 14.86 21.62 80.39
N ALA A 554 13.65 22.02 79.97
CA ALA A 554 12.81 22.96 80.71
C ALA A 554 12.33 22.39 82.06
N LYS A 555 11.99 21.09 82.11
CA LYS A 555 11.64 20.40 83.36
C LYS A 555 12.84 20.31 84.31
N LYS A 556 14.03 19.90 83.81
CA LYS A 556 15.26 19.93 84.63
C LYS A 556 15.62 21.33 85.13
N ALA A 557 15.41 22.38 84.31
CA ALA A 557 15.63 23.76 84.73
C ALA A 557 14.64 24.20 85.83
N ARG A 558 13.37 23.76 85.75
CA ARG A 558 12.37 23.95 86.81
C ARG A 558 12.71 23.20 88.09
N ASP A 559 13.07 21.92 88.00
CA ASP A 559 13.45 21.09 89.17
C ASP A 559 14.71 21.65 89.86
N SER A 560 15.66 22.22 89.10
CA SER A 560 16.83 22.94 89.66
C SER A 560 16.53 24.35 90.18
N ALA A 561 15.38 24.94 89.83
CA ALA A 561 14.88 26.19 90.40
C ALA A 561 14.06 25.94 91.68
N GLU A 562 13.35 24.81 91.77
CA GLU A 562 12.62 24.37 92.97
C GLU A 562 13.57 23.95 94.11
N MET A 563 14.75 23.40 93.79
CA MET A 563 15.78 23.10 94.80
C MET A 563 16.52 24.34 95.34
N LYS A 564 16.29 25.52 94.76
CA LYS A 564 16.76 26.83 95.28
C LYS A 564 15.72 27.55 96.15
N GLY A 565 14.56 26.93 96.39
CA GLY A 565 13.42 27.52 97.11
C GLY A 565 13.17 27.01 98.53
N GLN A 566 14.18 26.44 99.20
CA GLN A 566 14.13 26.23 100.66
C GLN A 566 15.12 27.17 101.32
N ILE A 567 14.63 28.35 101.70
CA ILE A 567 15.29 29.28 102.62
C ILE A 567 14.93 28.80 104.03
N GLY A 568 15.95 28.45 104.81
CA GLY A 568 15.82 28.13 106.24
C GLY A 568 15.54 29.39 107.06
N ASP A 569 14.94 29.19 108.23
CA ASP A 569 14.44 30.23 109.16
C ASP A 569 15.52 31.18 109.74
N ASP A 570 16.77 31.07 109.29
CA ASP A 570 17.94 31.74 109.82
C ASP A 570 18.29 33.06 109.09
N GLU A 571 17.67 33.36 107.94
CA GLU A 571 18.00 34.54 107.13
C GLU A 571 16.97 35.69 107.19
N PHE A 572 15.98 35.61 108.09
CA PHE A 572 14.94 36.63 108.24
C PHE A 572 15.32 37.84 109.13
N ALA A 573 16.60 37.98 109.50
CA ALA A 573 17.06 39.02 110.43
C ALA A 573 17.84 40.19 109.81
N ASP A 574 18.08 40.23 108.49
CA ASP A 574 19.00 41.23 107.90
C ASP A 574 18.47 42.03 106.69
N LEU A 575 17.15 42.15 106.53
CA LEU A 575 16.57 43.06 105.52
C LEU A 575 15.47 43.96 106.07
N ALA A 576 15.81 44.69 107.14
CA ALA A 576 15.18 45.95 107.49
C ALA A 576 16.17 47.10 107.24
N GLY A 577 16.22 47.62 106.00
CA GLY A 577 17.09 48.76 105.71
C GLY A 577 17.14 49.22 104.26
N PHE A 578 16.30 50.22 103.95
CA PHE A 578 16.50 51.27 102.93
C PHE A 578 16.42 50.99 101.41
N HIS A 579 15.27 51.42 100.87
CA HIS A 579 15.02 52.40 99.79
C HIS A 579 15.50 52.23 98.32
N SER A 580 14.54 52.55 97.44
CA SER A 580 14.41 52.58 95.96
C SER A 580 15.22 53.73 95.28
N PRO A 581 15.14 54.07 93.95
CA PRO A 581 14.06 53.90 92.95
C PRO A 581 14.45 53.62 91.46
N ALA A 582 13.44 53.20 90.65
CA ALA A 582 13.15 53.58 89.25
C ALA A 582 12.36 52.44 88.53
N ILE A 583 11.03 52.53 88.29
CA ILE A 583 10.37 53.12 87.08
C ILE A 583 10.42 52.14 85.87
N HIS A 584 9.38 51.70 85.12
CA HIS A 584 7.94 51.97 84.82
C HIS A 584 7.27 50.60 84.47
N GLY A 585 5.98 50.31 84.75
CA GLY A 585 4.74 50.73 84.05
C GLY A 585 4.46 49.86 82.81
N ASP A 586 3.30 49.29 82.49
CA ASP A 586 1.95 49.19 83.07
C ASP A 586 1.27 47.93 82.48
N GLN A 587 0.26 47.42 83.19
CA GLN A 587 -0.63 46.33 82.78
C GLN A 587 -1.84 46.85 81.97
N GLU A 588 -2.68 45.90 81.53
CA GLU A 588 -4.09 45.99 81.11
C GLU A 588 -4.34 45.67 79.62
N ILE A 589 -5.36 44.92 79.16
CA ILE A 589 -6.51 44.20 79.72
C ILE A 589 -7.03 43.25 78.61
N PHE A 590 -7.74 42.18 79.00
CA PHE A 590 -8.49 41.25 78.12
C PHE A 590 -9.82 41.84 77.60
N GLN A 591 -10.24 41.46 76.39
CA GLN A 591 -11.67 41.41 76.02
C GLN A 591 -12.03 40.10 75.30
N THR A 592 -13.25 39.66 75.59
CA THR A 592 -13.91 38.36 75.40
C THR A 592 -14.92 38.36 74.23
N TYR A 593 -15.25 37.15 73.73
CA TYR A 593 -16.55 36.60 73.20
C TYR A 593 -17.67 37.58 72.72
N ASP A 594 -18.49 37.35 71.69
CA ASP A 594 -19.17 36.14 71.18
C ASP A 594 -19.89 36.42 69.83
N SER A 595 -20.44 35.36 69.24
CA SER A 595 -21.31 35.18 68.06
C SER A 595 -22.40 36.22 67.71
N THR A 596 -22.72 36.40 66.41
CA THR A 596 -23.99 36.02 65.72
C THR A 596 -24.29 36.79 64.40
N ILE A 597 -25.00 36.11 63.48
CA ILE A 597 -25.90 36.57 62.37
C ILE A 597 -25.20 37.03 61.06
N GLU A 598 -25.28 36.35 59.91
CA GLU A 598 -26.37 35.94 58.98
C GLU A 598 -26.32 36.77 57.67
N VAL A 599 -25.77 36.19 56.60
CA VAL A 599 -26.32 35.97 55.24
C VAL A 599 -26.85 37.22 54.50
N ASP A 600 -26.21 37.56 53.38
CA ASP A 600 -26.89 38.17 52.23
C ASP A 600 -26.33 37.64 50.90
N ALA A 601 -27.21 37.63 49.90
CA ALA A 601 -27.23 36.85 48.66
C ALA A 601 -26.26 37.34 47.55
N GLY A 602 -26.04 36.47 46.55
CA GLY A 602 -25.20 36.69 45.35
C GLY A 602 -25.72 37.77 44.37
N PRO A 603 -25.27 37.85 43.08
CA PRO A 603 -24.72 36.76 42.25
C PRO A 603 -23.59 37.17 41.24
N LEU A 604 -23.27 36.26 40.30
CA LEU A 604 -22.62 36.44 38.97
C LEU A 604 -21.10 36.71 38.97
N SER A 605 -20.27 35.71 38.60
CA SER A 605 -19.81 35.44 37.22
C SER A 605 -19.18 36.64 36.49
N TYR A 606 -17.87 36.62 36.29
CA TYR A 606 -17.26 36.88 34.98
C TYR A 606 -15.81 36.35 34.97
N VAL A 607 -15.56 35.48 34.00
CA VAL A 607 -14.24 35.07 33.52
C VAL A 607 -13.85 36.12 32.48
N ASP A 608 -12.63 36.65 32.52
CA ASP A 608 -12.10 37.50 31.45
C ASP A 608 -11.16 36.71 30.52
N ASP A 609 -10.95 37.27 29.33
CA ASP A 609 -10.43 36.65 28.11
C ASP A 609 -8.95 36.21 28.15
N GLU A 610 -8.36 35.99 29.33
CA GLU A 610 -6.98 35.49 29.48
C GLU A 610 -6.84 34.26 30.39
N GLY A 611 -7.93 33.60 30.79
CA GLY A 611 -7.92 32.17 31.15
C GLY A 611 -6.92 31.72 32.22
N LYS A 612 -6.71 32.49 33.30
CA LYS A 612 -5.91 32.08 34.47
C LYS A 612 -6.72 32.05 35.75
N PHE A 613 -6.90 30.85 36.29
CA PHE A 613 -7.45 30.61 37.63
C PHE A 613 -6.38 30.79 38.72
N SER A 614 -6.78 31.33 39.87
CA SER A 614 -6.15 31.00 41.16
C SER A 614 -7.01 30.00 41.91
#